data_AF-A0A7V9GY90-F1
#
_entry.id   AF-A0A7V9GY90-F1
#
_cell.length_a   1.000
_cell.length_b   1.000
_cell.length_c   1.000
_cell.angle_alpha   90.00
_cell.angle_beta   90.00
_cell.angle_gamma   90.00
#
_symmetry.space_group_name_H-M   'P 1'
#
loop_
_entity.id
_entity.type
_entity.pdbx_description
1 polymer ?
#
loop_
_entity_poly.entity_id
_entity_poly.type
_entity_poly.pdbx_seq_one_letter_code
_entity_poly.pdbx_strand_id
1 'polypeptide(L)'
;MNAEPLTVGTGPVDPADVLRVARTDVGVRLGDDAEAAITASRTIVDELAGDTRPHYGISTGFGALATVQIPGAMRAQLQRSLIRSHAAGSGPEV
;
A
#
# COMPACT_ATOMS: atom_id res chain seq x y z
N MET A 1 -1.87 11.53 -29.67
CA MET A 1 -1.91 12.70 -28.77
C MET A 1 -1.88 12.14 -27.36
N ASN A 2 -0.78 12.32 -26.63
CA ASN A 2 -0.71 11.83 -25.25
C ASN A 2 -1.67 12.68 -24.41
N ALA A 3 -2.72 12.06 -23.89
CA ALA A 3 -3.66 12.73 -23.01
C ALA A 3 -2.93 13.22 -21.76
N GLU A 4 -3.34 14.38 -21.24
CA GLU A 4 -2.83 14.89 -19.96
C GLU A 4 -3.12 13.85 -18.85
N PRO A 5 -2.16 13.55 -17.96
CA PRO A 5 -2.36 12.56 -16.92
C PRO A 5 -3.43 12.99 -15.91
N LEU A 6 -4.25 12.04 -15.49
CA LEU A 6 -5.22 12.21 -14.43
C LEU A 6 -4.49 12.48 -13.10
N THR A 7 -4.96 13.45 -12.33
CA THR A 7 -4.42 13.75 -10.99
C THR A 7 -5.31 13.14 -9.92
N VAL A 8 -4.72 12.32 -9.06
CA VAL A 8 -5.41 11.72 -7.91
C VAL A 8 -4.97 12.45 -6.63
N GLY A 9 -5.89 13.22 -6.04
CA GLY A 9 -5.72 13.89 -4.75
C GLY A 9 -6.28 13.05 -3.59
N THR A 10 -6.63 13.70 -2.47
CA THR A 10 -7.23 13.01 -1.31
C THR A 10 -8.74 12.79 -1.42
N GLY A 11 -9.37 13.32 -2.47
CA GLY A 11 -10.81 13.21 -2.72
C GLY A 11 -11.24 11.88 -3.34
N PRO A 12 -12.55 11.66 -3.48
CA PRO A 12 -13.07 10.49 -4.18
C PRO A 12 -12.66 10.49 -5.66
N VAL A 13 -12.44 9.30 -6.22
CA VAL A 13 -12.17 9.11 -7.66
C VAL A 13 -13.48 8.84 -8.40
N ASP A 14 -13.67 9.49 -9.55
CA ASP A 14 -14.83 9.24 -10.41
C ASP A 14 -14.71 7.86 -11.11
N PRO A 15 -15.76 7.02 -11.12
CA PRO A 15 -15.75 5.76 -11.86
C PRO A 15 -15.37 5.90 -13.34
N ALA A 16 -15.72 7.00 -14.00
CA ALA A 16 -15.35 7.27 -15.38
C ALA A 16 -13.82 7.42 -15.53
N ASP A 17 -13.16 8.03 -14.56
CA ASP A 17 -11.71 8.17 -14.55
C ASP A 17 -11.00 6.83 -14.33
N VAL A 18 -11.59 5.94 -13.50
CA VAL A 18 -11.12 4.55 -13.37
C VAL A 18 -11.16 3.82 -14.72
N LEU A 19 -12.26 3.96 -15.48
CA LEU A 19 -12.38 3.36 -16.80
C LEU A 19 -11.37 3.94 -17.79
N ARG A 20 -11.12 5.25 -17.76
CA ARG A 20 -10.13 5.91 -18.62
C ARG A 20 -8.72 5.37 -18.36
N VAL A 21 -8.32 5.23 -17.11
CA VAL A 21 -7.01 4.65 -16.77
C VAL A 21 -6.96 3.18 -17.19
N ALA A 22 -7.94 2.37 -16.78
CA ALA A 22 -7.90 0.92 -16.98
C ALA A 22 -8.13 0.44 -18.42
N ARG A 23 -8.83 1.23 -19.26
CA ARG A 23 -9.22 0.82 -20.62
C ARG A 23 -8.60 1.65 -21.72
N THR A 24 -8.11 2.86 -21.42
CA THR A 24 -7.58 3.79 -22.42
C THR A 24 -6.15 4.25 -22.14
N ASP A 25 -5.49 3.67 -21.13
CA ASP A 25 -4.07 3.89 -20.80
C ASP A 25 -3.74 5.37 -20.53
N VAL A 26 -4.67 6.09 -19.90
CA VAL A 26 -4.42 7.45 -19.41
C VAL A 26 -3.45 7.38 -18.24
N GLY A 27 -2.34 8.13 -18.33
CA GLY A 27 -1.37 8.24 -17.25
C GLY A 27 -1.98 8.83 -15.97
N VAL A 28 -1.39 8.49 -14.81
CA VAL A 28 -1.82 8.97 -13.50
C VAL A 28 -0.66 9.65 -12.79
N ARG A 29 -0.94 10.75 -12.10
CA ARG A 29 -0.04 11.39 -11.15
C ARG A 29 -0.75 11.64 -9.83
N LEU A 30 0.02 11.71 -8.75
CA LEU A 30 -0.49 12.15 -7.46
C LEU A 30 -0.62 13.68 -7.45
N GLY A 31 -1.62 14.17 -6.74
CA GLY A 31 -1.69 15.58 -6.35
C GLY A 31 -0.78 15.86 -5.17
N ASP A 32 -0.34 17.11 -5.04
CA ASP A 32 0.53 17.55 -3.93
C ASP A 32 -0.13 17.31 -2.56
N ASP A 33 -1.47 17.40 -2.49
CA ASP A 33 -2.28 17.09 -1.31
C ASP A 33 -2.19 15.59 -0.92
N ALA A 34 -2.26 14.70 -1.92
CA ALA A 34 -2.10 13.27 -1.71
C ALA A 34 -0.68 12.90 -1.27
N GLU A 35 0.35 13.48 -1.90
CA GLU A 35 1.74 13.26 -1.51
C GLU A 35 2.00 13.72 -0.07
N ALA A 36 1.47 14.87 0.32
CA ALA A 36 1.55 15.37 1.69
C ALA A 36 0.85 14.43 2.69
N ALA A 37 -0.36 13.96 2.36
CA ALA A 37 -1.10 13.04 3.21
C ALA A 37 -0.41 11.67 3.36
N ILE A 38 0.16 11.13 2.28
CA ILE A 38 0.95 9.88 2.30
C ILE A 38 2.18 10.06 3.19
N THR A 39 2.90 11.18 3.04
CA THR A 39 4.09 11.48 3.85
C THR A 39 3.73 11.57 5.34
N ALA A 40 2.67 12.28 5.69
CA ALA A 40 2.21 12.38 7.07
C ALA A 40 1.83 11.00 7.66
N SER A 41 1.14 10.17 6.87
CA SER A 41 0.80 8.80 7.27
C SER A 41 2.05 7.93 7.46
N ARG A 42 3.04 8.06 6.57
CA ARG A 42 4.31 7.31 6.65
C ARG A 42 5.07 7.61 7.93
N THR A 43 5.13 8.88 8.35
CA THR A 43 5.75 9.28 9.63
C THR A 43 5.15 8.53 10.81
N ILE A 44 3.83 8.41 10.86
CA ILE A 44 3.14 7.65 11.93
C ILE A 44 3.58 6.17 11.90
N VAL A 45 3.64 5.56 10.72
CA VAL A 45 4.08 4.15 10.60
C VAL A 45 5.54 3.99 11.04
N ASP A 46 6.41 4.96 10.78
CA ASP A 46 7.80 4.95 11.24
C ASP A 46 7.90 5.03 12.77
N GLU A 47 7.10 5.89 13.40
CA GLU A 47 7.01 5.98 14.87
C GLU A 47 6.50 4.66 15.48
N LEU A 48 5.44 4.08 14.94
CA LEU A 48 4.88 2.80 15.39
C LEU A 48 5.85 1.63 15.17
N ALA A 49 6.71 1.71 14.14
CA ALA A 49 7.77 0.73 13.94
C ALA A 49 8.85 0.84 15.04
N GLY A 50 9.12 2.03 15.56
CA GLY A 50 10.04 2.24 16.67
C GLY A 50 9.47 1.94 18.06
N ASP A 51 8.14 1.86 18.20
CA ASP A 51 7.48 1.59 19.48
C ASP A 51 7.79 0.17 19.99
N THR A 52 7.88 0.06 21.32
CA THR A 52 8.00 -1.20 22.06
C THR A 52 6.68 -1.96 22.11
N ARG A 53 5.55 -1.27 21.95
CA ARG A 53 4.23 -1.88 21.86
C ARG A 53 4.06 -2.60 20.51
N PRO A 54 3.47 -3.81 20.50
CA PRO A 54 3.22 -4.54 19.26
C PRO A 54 2.11 -3.88 18.42
N HIS A 55 2.36 -3.77 17.11
CA HIS A 55 1.44 -3.24 16.12
C HIS A 55 1.29 -4.23 14.95
N TYR A 56 0.05 -4.61 14.66
CA TYR A 56 -0.28 -5.63 13.66
C TYR A 56 0.32 -5.32 12.30
N GLY A 57 1.08 -6.27 11.74
CA GLY A 57 1.70 -6.14 10.42
C GLY A 57 2.83 -5.09 10.31
N ILE A 58 3.14 -4.37 11.40
CA ILE A 58 4.30 -3.46 11.49
C ILE A 58 5.39 -4.12 12.33
N SER A 59 5.09 -4.43 13.59
CA SER A 59 6.02 -5.05 14.55
C SER A 59 5.59 -6.44 14.99
N THR A 60 4.48 -6.98 14.46
CA THR A 60 4.06 -8.38 14.64
C THR A 60 3.88 -9.14 13.33
N GLY A 61 3.65 -10.44 13.42
CA GLY A 61 3.26 -11.28 12.29
C GLY A 61 1.84 -11.03 11.79
N PHE A 62 1.38 -11.89 10.88
CA PHE A 62 0.05 -11.80 10.25
C PHE A 62 -0.81 -13.02 10.60
N GLY A 63 -2.14 -12.85 10.56
CA GLY A 63 -3.08 -13.96 10.81
C GLY A 63 -2.81 -14.69 12.13
N ALA A 64 -2.54 -15.99 12.06
CA ALA A 64 -2.23 -16.82 13.23
C ALA A 64 -0.99 -16.36 14.03
N LEU A 65 -0.11 -15.55 13.42
CA LEU A 65 1.09 -15.01 14.06
C LEU A 65 0.94 -13.53 14.49
N ALA A 66 -0.29 -12.99 14.50
CA ALA A 66 -0.58 -11.60 14.85
C ALA A 66 -0.07 -11.19 16.25
N THR A 67 0.05 -12.15 17.18
CA THR A 67 0.51 -11.95 18.56
C THR A 67 2.02 -12.08 18.72
N VAL A 68 2.75 -12.48 17.68
CA VAL A 68 4.19 -12.71 17.74
C VAL A 68 4.92 -11.43 17.33
N GLN A 69 5.73 -10.88 18.22
CA GLN A 69 6.59 -9.73 17.92
C GLN A 69 7.75 -10.11 16.99
N ILE A 70 8.06 -9.23 16.04
CA ILE A 70 9.07 -9.46 15.01
C ILE A 70 10.21 -8.44 15.17
N PRO A 71 11.46 -8.91 15.33
CA PRO A 71 12.63 -8.04 15.40
C PRO A 71 12.73 -7.12 14.18
N GLY A 72 13.15 -5.87 14.39
CA GLY A 72 13.24 -4.85 13.32
C GLY A 72 13.98 -5.32 12.08
N ALA A 73 15.14 -5.97 12.26
CA ALA A 73 15.97 -6.50 11.17
C ALA A 73 15.27 -7.57 10.30
N MET A 74 14.25 -8.25 10.83
CA MET A 74 13.51 -9.28 10.10
C MET A 74 12.25 -8.75 9.41
N ARG A 75 11.81 -7.52 9.69
CA ARG A 75 10.52 -7.00 9.20
C ARG A 75 10.47 -6.87 7.68
N ALA A 76 11.57 -6.48 7.04
CA ALA A 76 11.64 -6.44 5.58
C ALA A 76 11.50 -7.84 4.96
N GLN A 77 12.12 -8.86 5.57
CA GLN A 77 11.96 -10.24 5.16
C GLN A 77 10.52 -10.73 5.39
N LEU A 78 9.92 -10.39 6.53
CA LEU A 78 8.52 -10.71 6.85
C LEU A 78 7.55 -10.17 5.78
N GLN A 79 7.66 -8.90 5.40
CA GLN A 79 6.79 -8.30 4.36
C GLN A 79 6.94 -9.00 3.00
N ARG A 80 8.17 -9.39 2.63
CA ARG A 80 8.39 -10.18 1.40
C ARG A 80 7.75 -11.58 1.50
N SER A 81 7.86 -12.23 2.65
CA SER A 81 7.24 -13.53 2.89
C SER A 81 5.71 -13.46 2.86
N LEU A 82 5.11 -12.36 3.35
CA LEU A 82 3.66 -12.13 3.29
C LEU A 82 3.14 -12.21 1.85
N ILE A 83 3.75 -11.43 0.94
CA ILE A 83 3.34 -11.39 -0.47
C ILE A 83 3.43 -12.79 -1.08
N ARG A 84 4.51 -13.53 -0.80
CA ARG A 84 4.72 -14.90 -1.32
C ARG A 84 3.70 -15.90 -0.78
N SER A 85 3.32 -15.82 0.49
CA SER A 85 2.35 -16.75 1.08
C SER A 85 0.90 -16.45 0.70
N HIS A 86 0.59 -15.20 0.33
CA HIS A 86 -0.77 -14.75 -0.02
C HIS A 86 -1.02 -14.69 -1.53
N ALA A 87 0.02 -14.75 -2.36
CA ALA A 87 -0.09 -14.91 -3.81
C ALA A 87 -0.55 -16.34 -4.18
N ALA A 88 -1.76 -16.69 -3.74
CA ALA A 88 -2.38 -18.02 -3.87
C ALA A 88 -3.62 -18.01 -4.79
N GLY A 89 -3.71 -17.02 -5.69
CA GLY A 89 -4.76 -16.99 -6.71
C GLY A 89 -4.69 -18.23 -7.62
N SER A 90 -5.84 -18.74 -8.03
CA SER A 90 -5.94 -19.89 -8.94
C SER A 90 -7.05 -19.65 -9.98
N GLY A 91 -6.90 -20.28 -11.15
CA GLY A 91 -7.77 -20.08 -12.30
C GLY A 91 -7.10 -19.25 -13.41
N PRO A 92 -7.87 -18.88 -14.45
CA PRO A 92 -7.36 -18.07 -15.55
C PRO A 92 -6.89 -16.67 -15.09
N GLU A 93 -5.94 -16.11 -15.83
CA GLU A 93 -5.54 -14.70 -15.69
C GLU A 93 -6.70 -13.77 -16.08
N VAL A 94 -6.71 -12.57 -15.48
CA VAL A 94 -7.70 -11.50 -15.69
C VAL A 94 -7.16 -10.38 -16.57
#